data_AF-A0A1G8IMM1-F1
#
_entry.id   AF-A0A1G8IMM1-F1
#
_cell.length_a   1.000
_cell.length_b   1.000
_cell.length_c   1.000
_cell.angle_alpha   90.00
_cell.angle_beta   90.00
_cell.angle_gamma   90.00
#
_symmetry.space_group_name_H-M   'P 1'
#
loop_
_entity.id
_entity.type
_entity.pdbx_description
1 polymer ?
#
loop_
_entity_poly.entity_id
_entity_poly.type
_entity_poly.pdbx_seq_one_letter_code
_entity_poly.pdbx_strand_id
1 'polypeptide(L)'
;MKNIEAIQEWFKLQCNGDWEHEYGVKIQTINNPGWNVHIDLSDTVLDGFKIDENLDNGDRDWFFIQSDGKVFSGSGDSNKLNTILDKFVTFALDNIGKSDCVYTVYARINLPSNVEVFRPLEAKMIDLSSFEIVSIPDVNFKDLKVLNIDDFEKLDFTKLNLDINFNISDNVKCDLIYFYDHPSLIIL
;
A
#
# COMPACT_ATOMS: atom_id res chain seq x y z
N MET A 1 -12.26 -8.30 -7.75
CA MET A 1 -10.82 -8.40 -8.03
C MET A 1 -10.42 -9.86 -7.83
N LYS A 2 -9.52 -10.40 -8.66
CA LYS A 2 -8.92 -11.72 -8.36
C LYS A 2 -7.91 -11.57 -7.22
N ASN A 3 -7.67 -12.63 -6.45
CA ASN A 3 -6.80 -12.56 -5.27
C ASN A 3 -5.36 -12.14 -5.61
N ILE A 4 -4.85 -12.55 -6.78
CA ILE A 4 -3.53 -12.11 -7.28
C ILE A 4 -3.51 -10.60 -7.53
N GLU A 5 -4.54 -10.07 -8.21
CA GLU A 5 -4.65 -8.63 -8.50
C GLU A 5 -4.74 -7.83 -7.19
N ALA A 6 -5.53 -8.30 -6.23
CA ALA A 6 -5.68 -7.65 -4.93
C ALA A 6 -4.36 -7.56 -4.15
N ILE A 7 -3.54 -8.63 -4.18
CA ILE A 7 -2.23 -8.63 -3.54
C ILE A 7 -1.23 -7.75 -4.28
N GLN A 8 -1.29 -7.72 -5.61
CA GLN A 8 -0.44 -6.83 -6.41
C GLN A 8 -0.74 -5.36 -6.10
N GLU A 9 -2.02 -4.98 -6.04
CA GLU A 9 -2.42 -3.62 -5.68
C GLU A 9 -2.05 -3.31 -4.23
N TRP A 10 -2.35 -4.20 -3.27
CA TRP A 10 -1.97 -4.00 -1.89
C TRP A 10 -0.46 -3.80 -1.71
N PHE A 11 0.37 -4.63 -2.36
CA PHE A 11 1.82 -4.52 -2.33
C PHE A 11 2.30 -3.16 -2.85
N LYS A 12 1.81 -2.72 -4.02
CA LYS A 12 2.16 -1.40 -4.58
C LYS A 12 1.83 -0.27 -3.61
N LEU A 13 0.71 -0.38 -2.91
CA LEU A 13 0.26 0.62 -1.94
C LEU A 13 1.07 0.63 -0.64
N GLN A 14 1.92 -0.38 -0.39
CA GLN A 14 2.84 -0.37 0.75
C GLN A 14 4.21 0.21 0.38
N CYS A 15 4.58 0.22 -0.90
CA CYS A 15 5.85 0.78 -1.35
C CYS A 15 5.93 2.28 -1.09
N ASN A 16 7.02 2.71 -0.44
CA ASN A 16 7.20 4.09 -0.02
C ASN A 16 8.66 4.58 -0.11
N GLY A 17 9.58 3.76 -0.64
CA GLY A 17 11.02 4.05 -0.69
C GLY A 17 11.84 3.23 0.31
N ASP A 18 11.22 2.76 1.38
CA ASP A 18 11.88 1.96 2.42
C ASP A 18 11.28 0.55 2.49
N TRP A 19 9.94 0.45 2.47
CA TRP A 19 9.24 -0.81 2.72
C TRP A 19 9.63 -1.90 1.73
N GLU A 20 9.74 -1.57 0.45
CA GLU A 20 10.13 -2.52 -0.61
C GLU A 20 11.59 -3.00 -0.53
N HIS A 21 12.42 -2.35 0.29
CA HIS A 21 13.81 -2.75 0.52
C HIS A 21 13.97 -3.73 1.67
N GLU A 22 13.08 -3.68 2.67
CA GLU A 22 13.16 -4.49 3.90
C GLU A 22 12.11 -5.60 3.97
N TYR A 23 10.96 -5.40 3.36
CA TYR A 23 9.77 -6.23 3.51
C TYR A 23 9.25 -6.73 2.16
N GLY A 24 8.34 -7.71 2.19
CA GLY A 24 7.67 -8.12 0.97
C GLY A 24 6.68 -9.27 1.08
N VAL A 25 6.40 -9.86 -0.09
CA VAL A 25 5.54 -11.02 -0.25
C VAL A 25 6.37 -12.17 -0.78
N LYS A 26 6.38 -13.29 -0.05
CA LYS A 26 7.07 -14.52 -0.45
C LYS A 26 6.06 -15.65 -0.61
N ILE A 27 6.06 -16.27 -1.79
CA ILE A 27 5.29 -17.48 -2.08
C ILE A 27 6.29 -18.58 -2.44
N GLN A 28 6.31 -19.65 -1.66
CA GLN A 28 7.23 -20.78 -1.83
C GLN A 28 6.50 -22.11 -1.68
N THR A 29 7.11 -23.17 -2.18
CA THR A 29 6.62 -24.54 -1.95
C THR A 29 7.26 -25.14 -0.70
N ILE A 30 6.62 -26.17 -0.15
CA ILE A 30 7.13 -26.95 0.99
C ILE A 30 7.33 -28.43 0.61
N ASN A 31 8.06 -29.18 1.45
CA ASN A 31 8.51 -30.55 1.17
C ASN A 31 7.39 -31.62 1.16
N ASN A 32 6.18 -31.29 1.61
CA ASN A 32 4.97 -32.11 1.45
C ASN A 32 4.02 -31.32 0.54
N PRO A 33 3.73 -31.74 -0.72
CA PRO A 33 3.31 -30.84 -1.80
C PRO A 33 2.30 -29.79 -1.35
N GLY A 34 2.75 -28.55 -1.32
CA GLY A 34 2.01 -27.49 -0.67
C GLY A 34 2.66 -26.13 -0.86
N TRP A 35 1.95 -25.14 -0.36
CA TRP A 35 2.31 -23.74 -0.45
C TRP A 35 2.62 -23.20 0.93
N ASN A 36 3.55 -22.25 0.97
CA ASN A 36 3.77 -21.36 2.09
C ASN A 36 3.82 -19.93 1.55
N VAL A 37 2.97 -19.08 2.11
CA VAL A 37 2.85 -17.66 1.80
C VAL A 37 3.24 -16.89 3.06
N HIS A 38 4.10 -15.91 2.88
CA HIS A 38 4.55 -15.00 3.92
C HIS A 38 4.39 -13.57 3.41
N ILE A 39 3.71 -12.73 4.18
CA ILE A 39 3.47 -11.33 3.86
C ILE A 39 3.85 -10.52 5.09
N ASP A 40 4.85 -9.66 4.95
CA ASP A 40 5.23 -8.74 6.02
C ASP A 40 4.13 -7.67 6.19
N LEU A 41 3.78 -7.38 7.44
CA LEU A 41 2.75 -6.40 7.83
C LEU A 41 3.35 -5.20 8.57
N SER A 42 4.60 -5.31 9.02
CA SER A 42 5.34 -4.24 9.66
C SER A 42 5.27 -2.96 8.83
N ASP A 43 5.02 -1.84 9.50
CA ASP A 43 4.95 -0.51 8.89
C ASP A 43 3.87 -0.38 7.79
N THR A 44 2.84 -1.24 7.83
CA THR A 44 1.64 -1.14 7.00
C THR A 44 0.40 -0.86 7.84
N VAL A 45 -0.73 -0.58 7.18
CA VAL A 45 -2.05 -0.52 7.81
C VAL A 45 -2.43 -1.80 8.57
N LEU A 46 -1.81 -2.94 8.27
CA LEU A 46 -2.07 -4.23 8.89
C LEU A 46 -1.13 -4.57 10.06
N ASP A 47 -0.20 -3.68 10.42
CA ASP A 47 0.67 -3.87 11.58
C ASP A 47 -0.16 -3.99 12.87
N GLY A 48 0.18 -4.99 13.70
CA GLY A 48 -0.45 -5.27 14.98
C GLY A 48 -1.67 -6.20 14.90
N PHE A 49 -2.24 -6.43 13.72
CA PHE A 49 -3.42 -7.28 13.57
C PHE A 49 -3.08 -8.77 13.55
N LYS A 50 -3.84 -9.56 14.30
CA LYS A 50 -3.59 -10.99 14.52
C LYS A 50 -4.74 -11.84 14.02
N ILE A 51 -4.43 -13.04 13.56
CA ILE A 51 -5.38 -14.09 13.21
C ILE A 51 -4.75 -15.45 13.49
N ASP A 52 -5.57 -16.46 13.79
CA ASP A 52 -5.17 -17.86 13.89
C ASP A 52 -6.37 -18.69 13.43
N GLU A 53 -6.27 -19.26 12.23
CA GLU A 53 -7.33 -20.03 11.60
C GLU A 53 -6.74 -21.25 10.88
N ASN A 54 -7.21 -22.44 11.26
CA ASN A 54 -6.65 -23.69 10.78
C ASN A 54 -7.75 -24.66 10.36
N LEU A 55 -7.48 -25.40 9.29
CA LEU A 55 -8.31 -26.50 8.78
C LEU A 55 -7.39 -27.69 8.50
N ASP A 56 -7.75 -28.88 8.97
CA ASP A 56 -7.03 -30.11 8.64
C ASP A 56 -8.03 -31.26 8.49
N ASN A 57 -8.35 -31.59 7.24
CA ASN A 57 -9.18 -32.73 6.85
C ASN A 57 -8.32 -33.86 6.24
N GLY A 58 -7.01 -33.88 6.56
CA GLY A 58 -6.03 -34.83 6.04
C GLY A 58 -5.17 -34.26 4.91
N ASP A 59 -4.22 -35.06 4.43
CA ASP A 59 -3.06 -34.66 3.59
C ASP A 59 -3.37 -33.85 2.31
N ARG A 60 -4.62 -33.82 1.86
CA ARG A 60 -5.05 -33.16 0.61
C ARG A 60 -6.09 -32.05 0.81
N ASP A 61 -6.43 -31.74 2.05
CA ASP A 61 -7.37 -30.68 2.38
C ASP A 61 -7.02 -30.07 3.74
N TRP A 62 -5.97 -29.24 3.75
CA TRP A 62 -5.51 -28.58 4.96
C TRP A 62 -4.93 -27.20 4.68
N PHE A 63 -5.11 -26.29 5.62
CA PHE A 63 -4.40 -25.03 5.68
C PHE A 63 -4.19 -24.57 7.13
N PHE A 64 -3.13 -23.80 7.34
CA PHE A 64 -2.84 -23.10 8.58
C PHE A 64 -2.61 -21.62 8.25
N ILE A 65 -3.41 -20.72 8.82
CA ILE A 65 -3.30 -19.27 8.65
C ILE A 65 -3.00 -18.65 10.02
N GLN A 66 -1.99 -17.80 10.08
CA GLN A 66 -1.65 -17.06 11.27
C GLN A 66 -1.18 -15.64 10.91
N SER A 67 -1.48 -14.67 11.78
CA SER A 67 -0.72 -13.43 11.87
C SER A 67 -0.30 -13.20 13.31
N ASP A 68 0.98 -12.91 13.53
CA ASP A 68 1.53 -12.53 14.84
C ASP A 68 1.49 -11.01 15.09
N GLY A 69 0.95 -10.24 14.13
CA GLY A 69 0.92 -8.79 14.12
C GLY A 69 2.05 -8.15 13.31
N LYS A 70 3.08 -8.89 12.93
CA LYS A 70 4.17 -8.39 12.08
C LYS A 70 4.23 -9.14 10.75
N VAL A 71 3.76 -10.37 10.72
CA VAL A 71 3.76 -11.21 9.54
C VAL A 71 2.42 -11.94 9.45
N PHE A 72 1.81 -11.94 8.27
CA PHE A 72 0.80 -12.91 7.89
C PHE A 72 1.47 -14.12 7.24
N SER A 73 1.24 -15.32 7.78
CA SER A 73 1.72 -16.57 7.24
C SER A 73 0.56 -17.51 6.94
N GLY A 74 0.59 -18.13 5.77
CA GLY A 74 -0.36 -19.16 5.39
C GLY A 74 0.35 -20.35 4.77
N SER A 75 0.04 -21.55 5.26
CA SER A 75 0.54 -22.80 4.69
C SER A 75 -0.63 -23.70 4.32
N GLY A 76 -0.52 -24.49 3.26
CA GLY A 76 -1.62 -25.36 2.84
C GLY A 76 -1.19 -26.39 1.81
N ASP A 77 -2.06 -27.36 1.54
CA ASP A 77 -1.84 -28.36 0.50
C ASP A 77 -1.70 -27.74 -0.91
N SER A 78 -1.32 -28.55 -1.89
CA SER A 78 -1.03 -28.11 -3.26
C SER A 78 -2.15 -27.32 -3.95
N ASN A 79 -3.40 -27.42 -3.49
CA ASN A 79 -4.56 -26.71 -4.05
C ASN A 79 -4.95 -25.46 -3.26
N LYS A 80 -4.26 -25.13 -2.16
CA LYS A 80 -4.66 -24.08 -1.21
C LYS A 80 -4.02 -22.72 -1.44
N LEU A 81 -3.18 -22.55 -2.47
CA LEU A 81 -2.58 -21.23 -2.74
C LEU A 81 -3.66 -20.15 -2.82
N ASN A 82 -4.67 -20.32 -3.68
CA ASN A 82 -5.71 -19.31 -3.82
C ASN A 82 -6.53 -19.12 -2.53
N THR A 83 -6.75 -20.18 -1.74
CA THR A 83 -7.40 -20.11 -0.42
C THR A 83 -6.58 -19.27 0.55
N ILE A 84 -5.26 -19.44 0.60
CA ILE A 84 -4.38 -18.65 1.46
C ILE A 84 -4.41 -17.18 1.04
N LEU A 85 -4.36 -16.89 -0.27
CA LEU A 85 -4.45 -15.52 -0.77
C LEU A 85 -5.82 -14.88 -0.46
N ASP A 86 -6.90 -15.67 -0.55
CA ASP A 86 -8.26 -15.23 -0.17
C ASP A 86 -8.33 -14.84 1.30
N LYS A 87 -7.74 -15.67 2.17
CA LYS A 87 -7.68 -15.43 3.61
C LYS A 87 -6.92 -14.15 3.95
N PHE A 88 -5.83 -13.86 3.25
CA PHE A 88 -5.14 -12.58 3.40
C PHE A 88 -6.03 -11.40 2.99
N VAL A 89 -6.73 -11.49 1.84
CA VAL A 89 -7.62 -10.43 1.36
C VAL A 89 -8.75 -10.16 2.36
N THR A 90 -9.40 -11.22 2.88
CA THR A 90 -10.42 -11.07 3.94
C THR A 90 -9.82 -10.46 5.21
N PHE A 91 -8.69 -10.98 5.67
CA PHE A 91 -7.98 -10.44 6.83
C PHE A 91 -7.66 -8.95 6.67
N ALA A 92 -7.21 -8.52 5.49
CA ALA A 92 -6.92 -7.12 5.23
C ALA A 92 -8.18 -6.25 5.26
N LEU A 93 -9.22 -6.63 4.52
CA LEU A 93 -10.49 -5.88 4.46
C LEU A 93 -11.17 -5.76 5.83
N ASP A 94 -11.07 -6.79 6.67
CA ASP A 94 -11.62 -6.79 8.02
C ASP A 94 -10.87 -5.84 8.98
N ASN A 95 -9.64 -5.46 8.67
CA ASN A 95 -8.76 -4.75 9.61
C ASN A 95 -8.32 -3.36 9.16
N ILE A 96 -8.26 -3.07 7.85
CA ILE A 96 -7.84 -1.77 7.30
C ILE A 96 -8.56 -0.60 7.99
N GLY A 97 -9.89 -0.63 8.05
CA GLY A 97 -10.69 0.44 8.65
C GLY A 97 -10.57 0.58 10.18
N LYS A 98 -9.86 -0.33 10.86
CA LYS A 98 -9.59 -0.27 12.30
C LYS A 98 -8.22 0.33 12.62
N SER A 99 -7.38 0.52 11.59
CA SER A 99 -6.01 0.98 11.75
C SER A 99 -5.93 2.50 11.88
N ASP A 100 -4.94 2.96 12.64
CA ASP A 100 -4.56 4.37 12.71
C ASP A 100 -3.36 4.72 11.82
N CYS A 101 -2.87 3.77 11.02
CA CYS A 101 -1.80 4.00 10.07
C CYS A 101 -2.17 5.10 9.07
N VAL A 102 -1.27 6.06 8.90
CA VAL A 102 -1.41 7.20 7.99
C VAL A 102 -0.33 7.10 6.93
N TYR A 103 -0.74 7.26 5.69
CA TYR A 103 0.11 7.24 4.51
C TYR A 103 0.37 8.66 4.03
N THR A 104 1.58 8.92 3.56
CA THR A 104 1.86 10.09 2.74
C THR A 104 1.47 9.79 1.30
N VAL A 105 0.54 10.57 0.76
CA VAL A 105 0.11 10.50 -0.64
C VAL A 105 0.33 11.85 -1.30
N TYR A 106 0.55 11.88 -2.61
CA TYR A 106 0.96 13.07 -3.33
C TYR A 106 -0.15 13.55 -4.27
N ALA A 107 -0.67 14.74 -4.03
CA ALA A 107 -1.62 15.40 -4.93
C ALA A 107 -0.88 16.24 -5.95
N ARG A 108 -1.31 16.17 -7.21
CA ARG A 108 -0.84 17.08 -8.26
C ARG A 108 -1.35 18.49 -8.00
N ILE A 109 -0.45 19.46 -8.09
CA ILE A 109 -0.76 20.88 -7.99
C ILE A 109 -1.27 21.40 -9.34
N ASN A 110 -2.27 22.28 -9.30
CA ASN A 110 -2.82 22.92 -10.50
C ASN A 110 -1.89 24.05 -10.98
N LEU A 111 -0.95 23.70 -11.88
CA LEU A 111 -0.02 24.66 -12.46
C LEU A 111 -0.33 24.97 -13.93
N PRO A 112 -0.13 26.23 -14.38
CA PRO A 112 -0.21 26.59 -15.79
C PRO A 112 0.96 26.05 -16.63
N SER A 113 2.03 25.58 -15.99
CA SER A 113 3.23 25.03 -16.64
C SER A 113 3.03 23.57 -17.06
N ASN A 114 3.81 23.12 -18.04
CA ASN A 114 3.86 21.70 -18.41
C ASN A 114 4.62 20.82 -17.39
N VAL A 115 5.11 21.40 -16.29
CA VAL A 115 5.80 20.67 -15.22
C VAL A 115 4.78 20.12 -14.24
N GLU A 116 4.89 18.83 -13.92
CA GLU A 116 4.07 18.17 -12.91
C GLU A 116 4.74 18.28 -11.54
N VAL A 117 4.09 19.03 -10.65
CA VAL A 117 4.54 19.22 -9.27
C VAL A 117 3.50 18.65 -8.33
N PHE A 118 3.97 17.97 -7.30
CA PHE A 118 3.13 17.26 -6.37
C PHE A 118 3.42 17.72 -4.94
N ARG A 119 2.38 17.80 -4.12
CA ARG A 119 2.50 18.09 -2.68
C ARG A 119 2.00 16.93 -1.84
N PRO A 120 2.60 16.69 -0.66
CA PRO A 120 2.17 15.64 0.24
C PRO A 120 0.86 16.01 0.93
N LEU A 121 0.02 15.00 1.08
CA LEU A 121 -1.18 14.93 1.90
C LEU A 121 -1.05 13.70 2.80
N GLU A 122 -1.87 13.67 3.85
CA GLU A 122 -1.97 12.50 4.71
C GLU A 122 -3.32 11.81 4.47
N ALA A 123 -3.29 10.50 4.27
CA ALA A 123 -4.47 9.72 3.99
C ALA A 123 -4.45 8.38 4.73
N LYS A 124 -5.63 7.88 5.10
CA LYS A 124 -5.80 6.55 5.68
C LYS A 124 -6.32 5.60 4.62
N MET A 125 -5.75 4.41 4.53
CA MET A 125 -6.26 3.37 3.65
C MET A 125 -7.64 2.92 4.17
N ILE A 126 -8.63 2.81 3.29
CA ILE A 126 -10.01 2.40 3.65
C ILE A 126 -10.42 1.07 3.02
N ASP A 127 -9.76 0.67 1.93
CA ASP A 127 -9.86 -0.65 1.32
C ASP A 127 -8.54 -0.99 0.60
N LEU A 128 -8.48 -2.11 -0.15
CA LEU A 128 -7.28 -2.56 -0.85
C LEU A 128 -6.84 -1.70 -2.06
N SER A 129 -7.52 -0.60 -2.33
CA SER A 129 -7.34 0.24 -3.53
C SER A 129 -7.61 1.74 -3.31
N SER A 130 -8.12 2.13 -2.14
CA SER A 130 -8.62 3.47 -1.88
C SER A 130 -8.16 4.01 -0.53
N PHE A 131 -8.06 5.33 -0.46
CA PHE A 131 -7.68 6.09 0.73
C PHE A 131 -8.69 7.20 1.02
N GLU A 132 -8.85 7.56 2.28
CA GLU A 132 -9.56 8.75 2.73
C GLU A 132 -8.53 9.80 3.15
N ILE A 133 -8.62 11.02 2.60
CA ILE A 133 -7.74 12.13 2.99
C ILE A 133 -8.09 12.57 4.41
N VAL A 134 -7.11 12.53 5.32
CA VAL A 134 -7.30 12.90 6.73
C VAL A 134 -6.63 14.22 7.09
N SER A 135 -5.61 14.65 6.33
CA SER A 135 -4.94 15.93 6.54
C SER A 135 -4.39 16.50 5.25
N ILE A 136 -4.47 17.84 5.13
CA ILE A 136 -3.83 18.62 4.07
C ILE A 136 -2.89 19.61 4.78
N PRO A 137 -1.63 19.23 5.04
CA PRO A 137 -0.71 20.06 5.81
C PRO A 137 -0.34 21.32 5.04
N ASP A 138 -0.02 22.41 5.75
CA ASP A 138 0.68 23.54 5.14
C ASP A 138 2.08 23.07 4.71
N VAL A 139 2.39 23.18 3.43
CA VAL A 139 3.64 22.68 2.84
C VAL A 139 4.52 23.83 2.39
N ASN A 140 5.84 23.63 2.48
CA ASN A 140 6.82 24.52 1.90
C ASN A 140 7.36 23.92 0.60
N PHE A 141 8.12 24.70 -0.17
CA PHE A 141 8.65 24.28 -1.47
C PHE A 141 9.57 23.04 -1.40
N LYS A 142 10.16 22.77 -0.23
CA LYS A 142 11.04 21.61 0.00
C LYS A 142 10.29 20.29 0.08
N ASP A 143 9.00 20.34 0.40
CA ASP A 143 8.16 19.16 0.55
C ASP A 143 7.56 18.72 -0.80
N LEU A 144 7.75 19.55 -1.84
CA LEU A 144 7.24 19.29 -3.18
C LEU A 144 8.08 18.22 -3.88
N LYS A 145 7.39 17.41 -4.68
CA LYS A 145 8.01 16.41 -5.55
C LYS A 145 7.74 16.71 -7.02
N VAL A 146 8.70 16.29 -7.85
CA VAL A 146 8.64 16.32 -9.31
C VAL A 146 9.12 14.98 -9.84
N LEU A 147 8.71 14.63 -11.06
CA LEU A 147 9.12 13.37 -11.68
C LEU A 147 10.60 13.36 -12.06
N ASN A 148 11.11 14.48 -12.58
CA ASN A 148 12.50 14.66 -12.94
C ASN A 148 13.10 15.83 -12.14
N ILE A 149 14.27 15.62 -11.54
CA ILE A 149 14.97 16.65 -10.75
C ILE A 149 15.22 17.94 -11.54
N ASP A 150 15.48 17.86 -12.84
CA ASP A 150 15.72 19.01 -13.72
C ASP A 150 14.47 19.91 -13.86
N ASP A 151 13.28 19.40 -13.53
CA ASP A 151 12.05 20.18 -13.60
C ASP A 151 11.97 21.24 -12.50
N PHE A 152 12.70 21.09 -11.39
CA PHE A 152 12.77 22.13 -10.36
C PHE A 152 13.37 23.44 -10.89
N GLU A 153 14.32 23.37 -11.83
CA GLU A 153 14.94 24.56 -12.42
C GLU A 153 13.96 25.38 -13.27
N LYS A 154 12.88 24.76 -13.73
CA LYS A 154 11.85 25.38 -14.58
C LYS A 154 10.76 26.06 -13.76
N LEU A 155 10.76 25.90 -12.43
CA LEU A 155 9.72 26.41 -11.55
C LEU A 155 10.09 27.79 -10.99
N ASP A 156 9.17 28.74 -11.13
CA ASP A 156 9.23 30.00 -10.38
C ASP A 156 8.46 29.84 -9.07
N PHE A 157 9.18 29.42 -8.02
CA PHE A 157 8.59 29.19 -6.69
C PHE A 157 7.89 30.43 -6.12
N THR A 158 8.25 31.64 -6.54
CA THR A 158 7.61 32.88 -6.03
C THR A 158 6.18 33.08 -6.54
N LYS A 159 5.79 32.35 -7.60
CA LYS A 159 4.47 32.44 -8.24
C LYS A 159 3.69 31.12 -8.18
N LEU A 160 4.21 30.14 -7.45
CA LEU A 160 3.59 28.82 -7.38
C LEU A 160 2.37 28.90 -6.47
N ASN A 161 1.18 28.76 -7.06
CA ASN A 161 -0.01 28.47 -6.28
C ASN A 161 0.03 26.99 -5.90
N LEU A 162 -0.08 26.67 -4.61
CA LEU A 162 -0.03 25.30 -4.08
C LEU A 162 -1.44 24.67 -3.94
N ASP A 163 -2.45 25.32 -4.51
CA ASP A 163 -3.83 24.83 -4.50
C ASP A 163 -3.98 23.45 -5.15
N ILE A 164 -4.82 22.65 -4.53
CA ILE A 164 -5.22 21.31 -4.96
C ILE A 164 -6.75 21.22 -4.94
N ASN A 165 -7.31 20.32 -5.75
CA ASN A 165 -8.75 20.11 -5.83
C ASN A 165 -9.21 18.96 -4.93
N PHE A 166 -8.70 18.91 -3.69
CA PHE A 166 -9.02 17.87 -2.72
C PHE A 166 -9.36 18.48 -1.37
N ASN A 167 -10.27 17.83 -0.65
CA ASN A 167 -10.70 18.19 0.69
C ASN A 167 -10.44 17.04 1.65
N ILE A 168 -10.43 17.36 2.94
CA ILE A 168 -10.46 16.35 4.00
C ILE A 168 -11.75 15.52 3.86
N SER A 169 -11.66 14.22 4.12
CA SER A 169 -12.69 13.19 3.91
C SER A 169 -12.98 12.82 2.45
N ASP A 170 -12.24 13.35 1.47
CA ASP A 170 -12.35 12.86 0.09
C ASP A 170 -11.78 11.44 0.00
N ASN A 171 -12.54 10.54 -0.63
CA ASN A 171 -12.09 9.20 -0.97
C ASN A 171 -11.40 9.21 -2.33
N VAL A 172 -10.14 8.82 -2.35
CA VAL A 172 -9.27 8.88 -3.51
C VAL A 172 -8.66 7.52 -3.81
N LYS A 173 -8.32 7.31 -5.08
CA LYS A 173 -7.46 6.20 -5.49
C LYS A 173 -6.04 6.69 -5.60
N CYS A 174 -5.11 5.81 -5.27
CA CYS A 174 -3.69 6.08 -5.42
C CYS A 174 -3.04 5.10 -6.39
N ASP A 175 -1.95 5.53 -7.01
CA ASP A 175 -1.06 4.66 -7.77
C ASP A 175 0.39 4.91 -7.36
N LEU A 176 1.23 3.90 -7.53
CA LEU A 176 2.65 3.98 -7.24
C LEU A 176 3.39 4.55 -8.45
N ILE A 177 4.09 5.67 -8.26
CA ILE A 177 4.98 6.22 -9.27
C ILE A 177 6.39 6.38 -8.71
N TYR A 178 7.36 6.51 -9.61
CA TYR A 178 8.74 6.79 -9.27
C TYR A 178 9.01 8.27 -9.44
N PHE A 179 9.17 8.98 -8.32
CA PHE A 179 9.75 10.31 -8.32
C PHE A 179 11.27 10.21 -8.51
N TYR A 180 11.93 11.37 -8.63
CA TYR A 180 13.38 11.44 -8.82
C TYR A 180 14.18 10.82 -7.66
N ASP A 181 13.59 10.73 -6.46
CA ASP A 181 14.21 10.25 -5.24
C ASP A 181 13.83 8.80 -4.93
N HIS A 182 12.54 8.52 -4.72
CA HIS A 182 12.02 7.23 -4.32
C HIS A 182 10.58 7.03 -4.81
N PRO A 183 10.09 5.79 -4.89
CA PRO A 183 8.69 5.55 -5.24
C PRO A 183 7.75 6.11 -4.17
N SER A 184 6.61 6.63 -4.59
CA SER A 184 5.60 7.18 -3.68
C SER A 184 4.22 7.10 -4.31
N LEU A 185 3.20 7.17 -3.46
CA LEU A 185 1.80 7.14 -3.89
C LEU A 185 1.35 8.50 -4.39
N ILE A 186 0.80 8.57 -5.60
CA ILE A 186 0.07 9.75 -6.08
C ILE A 186 -1.43 9.52 -6.05
N ILE A 187 -2.17 10.59 -5.83
CA ILE A 187 -3.61 10.61 -6.02
C ILE A 187 -3.91 10.70 -7.52
N LEU A 188 -4.82 9.82 -7.99
CA LEU A 188 -5.28 9.75 -9.39
C LEU A 188 -6.39 10.76 -9.72
#